data_AF-A0A416HUB0-F1
#
_entry.id   AF-A0A416HUB0-F1
#
_cell.length_a   1.000
_cell.length_b   1.000
_cell.length_c   1.000
_cell.angle_alpha   90.00
_cell.angle_beta   90.00
_cell.angle_gamma   90.00
#
_symmetry.space_group_name_H-M   'P 1'
#
loop_
_entity.id
_entity.type
_entity.pdbx_description
1 polymer ?
#
loop_
_entity_poly.entity_id
_entity_poly.type
_entity_poly.pdbx_seq_one_letter_code
_entity_poly.pdbx_strand_id
1 'polypeptide(L)'
;MEQILTREAALHNIEYAVAKVIEGFTDIKMDHNENKEEFNMCKAWEDHRKLCMREGELRKIIEQSVKKLCNDVNAAETAVMLEENEALIQRIYKAAELYAPDYDVDKIYAELQKEEAPA
;
A
#
# COMPACT_ATOMS: atom_id res chain seq x y z
N MET A 1 43.34 -6.78 16.12
CA MET A 1 42.47 -7.63 15.29
C MET A 1 41.18 -7.95 16.03
N GLU A 2 41.24 -8.50 17.25
CA GLU A 2 40.04 -8.78 18.07
C GLU A 2 39.13 -7.56 18.30
N GLN A 3 39.68 -6.41 18.73
CA GLN A 3 38.87 -5.19 18.97
C GLN A 3 38.11 -4.67 17.73
N ILE A 4 38.59 -4.96 16.53
CA ILE A 4 37.94 -4.54 15.27
C ILE A 4 36.71 -5.41 15.02
N LEU A 5 36.87 -6.73 15.14
CA LEU A 5 35.78 -7.71 14.99
C LEU A 5 34.68 -7.48 16.04
N THR A 6 35.05 -7.14 17.28
CA THR A 6 34.05 -6.83 18.33
C THR A 6 33.23 -5.58 18.00
N ARG A 7 33.84 -4.59 17.34
CA ARG A 7 33.19 -3.34 16.94
C ARG A 7 32.24 -3.53 15.75
N GLU A 8 32.63 -4.34 14.76
CA GLU A 8 31.78 -4.68 13.61
C GLU A 8 30.51 -5.42 14.06
N ALA A 9 30.63 -6.43 14.93
CA ALA A 9 29.47 -7.13 15.49
C ALA A 9 28.54 -6.23 16.32
N ALA A 10 29.10 -5.27 17.08
CA ALA A 10 28.32 -4.31 17.84
C ALA A 10 27.54 -3.33 16.94
N LEU A 11 28.15 -2.89 15.82
CA LEU A 11 27.50 -2.05 14.82
C LEU A 11 26.35 -2.78 14.12
N HIS A 12 26.57 -4.03 13.70
CA HIS A 12 25.53 -4.85 13.06
C HIS A 12 24.30 -5.04 13.96
N ASN A 13 24.51 -5.26 15.25
CA ASN A 13 23.43 -5.37 16.23
C ASN A 13 22.62 -4.06 16.38
N ILE A 14 23.29 -2.91 16.29
CA ILE A 14 22.63 -1.59 16.34
C ILE A 14 21.84 -1.35 15.05
N GLU A 15 22.42 -1.64 13.89
CA GLU A 15 21.74 -1.49 12.59
C GLU A 15 20.47 -2.35 12.51
N TYR A 16 20.55 -3.61 12.98
CA TYR A 16 19.40 -4.48 13.10
C TYR A 16 18.32 -3.93 14.04
N ALA A 17 18.73 -3.47 15.23
CA ALA A 17 17.80 -2.90 16.20
C ALA A 17 17.11 -1.65 15.64
N VAL A 18 17.86 -0.76 14.97
CA VAL A 18 17.32 0.45 14.34
C VAL A 18 16.36 0.10 13.21
N ALA A 19 16.70 -0.85 12.35
CA ALA A 19 15.80 -1.33 11.30
C ALA A 19 14.48 -1.81 11.90
N LYS A 20 14.52 -2.69 12.90
CA LYS A 20 13.30 -3.21 13.57
C LYS A 20 12.47 -2.12 14.24
N VAL A 21 13.12 -1.12 14.84
CA VAL A 21 12.42 0.05 15.39
C VAL A 21 11.70 0.81 14.28
N ILE A 22 12.36 1.10 13.15
CA ILE A 22 11.73 1.81 12.03
C ILE A 22 10.60 0.98 11.41
N GLU A 23 10.78 -0.33 11.23
CA GLU A 23 9.70 -1.21 10.73
C GLU A 23 8.46 -1.11 11.63
N GLY A 24 8.65 -1.11 12.96
CA GLY A 24 7.54 -1.00 13.92
C GLY A 24 6.86 0.37 13.95
N PHE A 25 7.56 1.45 13.58
CA PHE A 25 7.00 2.80 13.54
C PHE A 25 6.37 3.17 12.19
N THR A 26 6.84 2.58 11.09
CA THR A 26 6.52 3.05 9.73
C THR A 26 5.82 2.02 8.86
N ASP A 27 5.69 0.77 9.34
CA ASP A 27 5.26 -0.40 8.57
C ASP A 27 6.09 -0.69 7.30
N ILE A 28 7.18 0.04 7.06
CA ILE A 28 8.12 -0.20 5.96
C ILE A 28 8.93 -1.45 6.30
N LYS A 29 8.77 -2.52 5.51
CA LYS A 29 9.57 -3.75 5.64
C LYS A 29 10.95 -3.54 5.02
N MET A 30 11.99 -3.98 5.71
CA MET A 30 13.37 -3.91 5.26
C MET A 30 13.90 -5.32 5.01
N ASP A 31 14.22 -5.62 3.74
CA ASP A 31 14.88 -6.88 3.38
C ASP A 31 16.25 -6.96 4.05
N HIS A 32 16.43 -7.95 4.93
CA HIS A 32 17.74 -8.28 5.51
C HIS A 32 18.41 -9.35 4.66
N ASN A 33 19.52 -9.01 3.99
CA ASN A 33 20.32 -10.00 3.28
C ASN A 33 21.33 -10.63 4.23
N GLU A 34 21.00 -11.83 4.74
CA GLU A 34 21.87 -12.60 5.66
C GLU A 34 23.29 -12.84 5.11
N ASN A 35 23.47 -12.85 3.79
CA ASN A 35 24.77 -13.09 3.14
C ASN A 35 25.61 -11.82 2.94
N LYS A 36 25.04 -10.63 3.16
CA LYS A 36 25.73 -9.34 2.98
C LYS A 36 25.66 -8.43 4.21
N GLU A 37 24.99 -8.86 5.29
CA GLU A 37 24.85 -8.11 6.54
C GLU A 37 24.38 -6.66 6.36
N GLU A 38 23.61 -6.37 5.29
CA GLU A 38 23.28 -5.01 4.88
C GLU A 38 21.76 -4.84 4.68
N PHE A 39 21.18 -3.85 5.36
CA PHE A 39 19.81 -3.39 5.13
C PHE A 39 19.79 -2.45 3.93
N ASN A 40 19.08 -2.82 2.86
CA ASN A 40 18.90 -1.92 1.73
C ASN A 40 17.76 -0.92 1.98
N MET A 41 18.04 0.09 2.81
CA MET A 41 17.11 1.16 3.16
C MET A 41 16.57 1.89 1.93
N CYS A 42 17.41 2.13 0.92
CA CYS A 42 17.02 2.82 -0.31
C CYS A 42 15.95 2.02 -1.07
N LYS A 43 16.14 0.71 -1.20
CA LYS A 43 15.16 -0.18 -1.85
C LYS A 43 13.85 -0.23 -1.06
N ALA A 44 13.93 -0.40 0.26
CA ALA A 44 12.75 -0.41 1.13
C ALA A 44 11.92 0.88 0.99
N TRP A 45 12.60 2.04 0.95
CA TRP A 45 11.95 3.33 0.74
C TRP A 45 11.33 3.46 -0.66
N GLU A 46 12.02 3.01 -1.70
CA GLU A 46 11.51 3.07 -3.07
C GLU A 46 10.28 2.17 -3.26
N ASP A 47 10.31 0.96 -2.70
CA ASP A 47 9.20 0.02 -2.76
C ASP A 47 7.99 0.56 -1.99
N HIS A 48 8.21 1.12 -0.79
CA HIS A 48 7.15 1.76 -0.02
C HIS A 48 6.57 2.99 -0.74
N ARG A 49 7.41 3.85 -1.34
CA ARG A 49 6.93 4.99 -2.14
C ARG A 49 6.05 4.52 -3.30
N LYS A 50 6.45 3.47 -4.02
CA LYS A 50 5.66 2.90 -5.13
C LYS A 50 4.33 2.34 -4.62
N LEU A 51 4.32 1.68 -3.46
CA LEU A 51 3.10 1.21 -2.83
C LEU A 51 2.16 2.38 -2.53
N CYS A 52 2.62 3.38 -1.78
CA CYS A 52 1.81 4.56 -1.42
C CYS A 52 1.26 5.31 -2.64
N MET A 53 2.01 5.39 -3.74
CA MET A 53 1.52 5.97 -4.99
C MET A 53 0.34 5.16 -5.57
N ARG A 54 0.47 3.83 -5.65
CA ARG A 54 -0.61 2.96 -6.14
C ARG A 54 -1.84 3.02 -5.24
N GLU A 55 -1.66 3.01 -3.92
CA GLU A 55 -2.76 3.14 -2.98
C GLU A 55 -3.48 4.48 -3.15
N GLY A 56 -2.73 5.58 -3.29
CA GLY A 56 -3.27 6.91 -3.53
C GLY A 56 -4.04 7.02 -4.85
N GLU A 57 -3.52 6.43 -5.92
CA GLU A 57 -4.18 6.37 -7.23
C GLU A 57 -5.52 5.62 -7.13
N LEU A 58 -5.53 4.44 -6.51
CA LEU A 58 -6.77 3.66 -6.34
C LEU A 58 -7.80 4.41 -5.47
N ARG A 59 -7.38 5.04 -4.38
CA ARG A 59 -8.25 5.86 -3.52
C ARG A 59 -8.89 7.02 -4.28
N LYS A 60 -8.12 7.68 -5.16
CA LYS A 60 -8.64 8.74 -6.02
C LYS A 60 -9.69 8.20 -7.01
N ILE A 61 -9.44 7.03 -7.62
CA ILE A 61 -10.42 6.39 -8.51
C ILE A 61 -11.69 6.04 -7.73
N ILE A 62 -11.56 5.53 -6.49
CA ILE A 62 -12.71 5.23 -5.62
C ILE A 62 -13.52 6.50 -5.35
N GLU A 63 -12.88 7.58 -4.91
CA GLU A 63 -13.55 8.85 -4.61
C GLU A 63 -14.31 9.39 -5.84
N GLN A 64 -13.66 9.37 -7.01
CA GLN A 64 -14.28 9.82 -8.26
C GLN A 64 -15.45 8.91 -8.68
N SER A 65 -15.29 7.60 -8.55
CA SER A 65 -16.31 6.60 -8.88
C SER A 65 -17.53 6.73 -7.98
N VAL A 66 -17.33 6.85 -6.67
CA VAL A 66 -18.41 7.09 -5.69
C VAL A 66 -19.18 8.36 -6.04
N LYS A 67 -18.48 9.45 -6.40
CA LYS A 67 -19.13 10.69 -6.81
C LYS A 67 -19.99 10.50 -8.07
N LYS A 68 -19.61 9.62 -8.99
CA LYS A 68 -20.40 9.29 -10.19
C LYS A 68 -21.58 8.40 -9.87
N LEU A 69 -21.40 7.40 -9.00
CA LEU A 69 -22.47 6.56 -8.47
C LEU A 69 -23.56 7.39 -7.79
N CYS A 70 -23.18 8.37 -6.97
CA CYS A 70 -24.12 9.28 -6.30
C CYS A 70 -24.91 10.17 -7.28
N ASN A 71 -24.46 10.29 -8.54
CA ASN A 71 -25.16 11.00 -9.61
C ASN A 71 -25.90 10.02 -10.55
N ASP A 72 -26.14 8.78 -10.12
CA ASP A 72 -26.79 7.71 -10.88
C ASP A 72 -26.09 7.36 -12.22
N VAL A 73 -24.79 7.64 -12.32
CA VAL A 73 -24.00 7.28 -13.51
C VAL A 73 -23.55 5.82 -13.38
N ASN A 74 -23.84 5.01 -14.40
CA ASN A 74 -23.48 3.59 -14.39
C ASN A 74 -21.96 3.35 -14.54
N ALA A 75 -21.53 2.12 -14.25
CA ALA A 75 -20.12 1.76 -14.25
C ALA A 75 -19.45 1.85 -15.63
N ALA A 76 -20.14 1.48 -16.71
CA ALA A 76 -19.61 1.55 -18.07
C ALA A 76 -19.34 2.99 -18.51
N GLU A 77 -20.29 3.89 -18.26
CA GLU A 77 -20.11 5.31 -18.55
C GLU A 77 -19.01 5.93 -17.68
N THR A 78 -18.97 5.59 -16.39
CA THR A 78 -17.93 6.06 -15.47
C THR A 78 -16.54 5.59 -15.88
N ALA A 79 -16.39 4.35 -16.34
CA ALA A 79 -15.14 3.82 -16.86
C ALA A 79 -14.63 4.64 -18.05
N VAL A 80 -15.52 5.00 -18.99
CA VAL A 80 -15.17 5.90 -20.10
C VAL A 80 -14.81 7.30 -19.60
N MET A 81 -15.56 7.88 -18.66
CA MET A 81 -15.31 9.22 -18.14
C MET A 81 -14.00 9.36 -17.36
N LEU A 82 -13.60 8.29 -16.65
CA LEU A 82 -12.39 8.26 -15.83
C LEU A 82 -11.20 7.66 -16.57
N GLU A 83 -11.39 7.18 -17.80
CA GLU A 83 -10.39 6.44 -18.58
C GLU A 83 -9.87 5.18 -17.86
N GLU A 84 -10.77 4.50 -17.14
CA GLU A 84 -10.48 3.34 -16.30
C GLU A 84 -11.11 2.05 -16.82
N ASN A 85 -10.70 0.91 -16.27
CA ASN A 85 -11.29 -0.38 -16.59
C ASN A 85 -12.71 -0.52 -16.01
N GLU A 86 -13.70 -0.87 -16.84
CA GLU A 86 -15.08 -1.06 -16.37
C GLU A 86 -15.22 -2.09 -15.24
N ALA A 87 -14.47 -3.19 -15.29
CA ALA A 87 -14.50 -4.20 -14.24
C ALA A 87 -13.99 -3.64 -12.89
N LEU A 88 -13.03 -2.72 -12.92
CA LEU A 88 -12.58 -2.03 -11.70
C LEU A 88 -13.69 -1.13 -11.15
N ILE A 89 -14.34 -0.32 -12.01
CA ILE A 89 -15.45 0.55 -11.59
C ILE A 89 -16.62 -0.26 -11.03
N GLN A 90 -16.98 -1.39 -11.66
CA GLN A 90 -18.03 -2.29 -11.16
C GLN A 90 -17.69 -2.84 -9.76
N ARG A 91 -16.44 -3.26 -9.54
CA ARG A 91 -15.97 -3.69 -8.21
C ARG A 91 -16.08 -2.58 -7.18
N ILE A 92 -15.66 -1.36 -7.55
CA ILE A 92 -15.77 -0.19 -6.68
C ILE A 92 -17.23 0.11 -6.32
N TYR A 93 -18.14 0.09 -7.30
CA TYR A 93 -19.57 0.34 -7.05
C TYR A 93 -20.18 -0.68 -6.10
N LYS A 94 -19.91 -1.96 -6.34
CA LYS A 94 -20.36 -3.05 -5.46
C LYS A 94 -19.82 -2.90 -4.03
N ALA A 95 -18.56 -2.51 -3.87
CA ALA A 95 -17.99 -2.24 -2.56
C ALA A 95 -18.61 -0.97 -1.92
N ALA A 96 -18.84 0.08 -2.70
CA ALA A 96 -19.43 1.34 -2.25
C ALA A 96 -20.86 1.17 -1.72
N GLU A 97 -21.67 0.30 -2.32
CA GLU A 97 -23.02 -0.01 -1.85
C GLU A 97 -23.05 -0.53 -0.40
N LEU A 98 -22.01 -1.25 0.04
CA LEU A 98 -21.90 -1.76 1.41
C LEU A 98 -21.71 -0.66 2.46
N TYR A 99 -21.24 0.51 2.03
CA TYR A 99 -20.90 1.64 2.89
C TYR A 99 -21.77 2.87 2.63
N ALA A 100 -22.88 2.71 1.89
CA ALA A 100 -23.89 3.75 1.74
C ALA A 100 -24.59 4.05 3.09
N PRO A 101 -25.01 5.30 3.36
CA PRO A 101 -24.92 6.47 2.46
C PRO A 101 -23.63 7.29 2.62
N ASP A 102 -22.74 6.93 3.56
CA ASP A 102 -21.57 7.73 3.89
C ASP A 102 -20.44 7.56 2.86
N TYR A 103 -20.40 6.43 2.16
CA TYR A 103 -19.42 6.06 1.14
C TYR A 103 -17.96 6.29 1.57
N ASP A 104 -17.64 5.83 2.77
CA ASP A 104 -16.30 5.93 3.37
C ASP A 104 -15.23 5.30 2.47
N VAL A 105 -14.38 6.15 1.88
CA VAL A 105 -13.33 5.75 0.92
C VAL A 105 -12.34 4.77 1.53
N ASP A 106 -11.98 4.92 2.80
CA ASP A 106 -11.02 4.05 3.48
C ASP A 106 -11.58 2.64 3.63
N LYS A 107 -12.87 2.53 3.98
CA LYS A 107 -13.55 1.23 4.12
C LYS A 107 -13.76 0.56 2.76
N ILE A 108 -14.13 1.32 1.73
CA ILE A 108 -14.27 0.80 0.36
C ILE A 108 -12.91 0.29 -0.15
N TYR A 109 -11.84 1.06 0.05
CA TYR A 109 -10.49 0.64 -0.30
C TYR A 109 -10.10 -0.66 0.42
N ALA A 110 -10.33 -0.75 1.74
CA ALA A 110 -10.04 -1.96 2.51
C ALA A 110 -10.84 -3.17 2.03
N GLU A 111 -12.09 -2.99 1.59
CA GLU A 111 -12.90 -4.07 1.03
C GLU A 111 -12.32 -4.60 -0.30
N LEU A 112 -11.86 -3.70 -1.17
CA LEU A 112 -11.23 -4.06 -2.43
C LEU A 112 -9.91 -4.82 -2.23
N GLN A 113 -9.16 -4.50 -1.18
CA GLN A 113 -7.91 -5.21 -0.83
C GLN A 113 -8.16 -6.64 -0.32
N LYS A 114 -9.28 -6.91 0.37
CA LYS A 114 -9.62 -8.27 0.82
C LYS A 114 -9.88 -9.22 -0.36
N GLU A 115 -10.45 -8.69 -1.44
CA GLU A 115 -10.80 -9.46 -2.63
C GLU A 115 -9.57 -9.75 -3.52
N GLU A 116 -8.44 -9.06 -3.31
CA GLU A 116 -7.16 -9.27 -4.02
C GLU A 116 -6.20 -10.22 -3.30
N ALA A 117 -6.49 -10.62 -2.05
CA ALA A 117 -5.69 -11.61 -1.34
C ALA A 117 -5.97 -13.04 -1.87
N PRO A 118 -4.94 -13.84 -2.23
CA PRO A 118 -5.15 -15.24 -2.55
C PRO A 118 -5.63 -16.01 -1.30
N ALA A 119 -6.65 -16.85 -1.50
CA ALA A 119 -7.14 -17.81 -0.51
C ALA A 119 -6.09 -18.87 -0.15
#